data_AF-A0A1W7MA04-F1
#
_entry.id   AF-A0A1W7MA04-F1
#
_cell.length_a   1.000
_cell.length_b   1.000
_cell.length_c   1.000
_cell.angle_alpha   90.00
_cell.angle_beta   90.00
_cell.angle_gamma   90.00
#
_symmetry.space_group_name_H-M   'P 1'
#
loop_
_entity.id
_entity.type
_entity.pdbx_description
1 polymer ?
#
loop_
_entity_poly.entity_id
_entity_poly.type
_entity_poly.pdbx_seq_one_letter_code
_entity_poly.pdbx_strand_id
1 'polypeptide(L)'
;MHFLDDSLLPENQEKLVIQVAPYGPQWLPGDFPEDIPVSMQEQVQKAVDCYNAGASVLHLHCREADGQGSKRISMFNEMVDRIRTACPDMLIQVGGSISFAPEGEGAEAKWLSDDTRHMLADLSPKPDQVTIAINTTQMNITELMMDGDVDGTILENPAYAFAYRDMYLESGPKFYLEHLKRLRDAQIQPHFMLAHIAQFETVERLIRKGEYMGPLILNYVAIGGGASGTHPADLIEFARRVPDGAVLTIESIMRNVIPFNTIAIALGLHVRVGIEDNIWRRKGERMTSVQQIEQMVRISEEIGRDVAGGADAKRIYQIGNWYQSADETLRKLGMPPNRRTGQRGNPMWEYA
;
A
#
# COMPACT_ATOMS: atom_id res chain seq x y z
N MET A 1 3.25 14.31 -11.65
CA MET A 1 4.67 14.56 -11.44
C MET A 1 5.17 15.15 -12.73
N HIS A 2 6.04 16.15 -12.65
CA HIS A 2 6.66 16.77 -13.79
C HIS A 2 7.94 16.01 -14.17
N PHE A 3 8.07 15.65 -15.45
CA PHE A 3 9.28 15.07 -16.01
C PHE A 3 10.06 16.18 -16.72
N LEU A 4 11.20 16.55 -16.14
CA LEU A 4 12.20 17.43 -16.73
C LEU A 4 13.15 16.62 -17.63
N ASP A 5 13.98 17.32 -18.40
CA ASP A 5 14.94 16.72 -19.35
C ASP A 5 15.87 15.68 -18.68
N ASP A 6 16.11 15.80 -17.38
CA ASP A 6 17.02 14.99 -16.57
C ASP A 6 16.32 14.07 -15.56
N SER A 7 14.98 14.00 -15.55
CA SER A 7 14.21 13.23 -14.55
C SER A 7 14.36 11.71 -14.67
N LEU A 8 14.75 11.22 -15.85
CA LEU A 8 14.99 9.79 -16.08
C LEU A 8 16.46 9.40 -15.89
N LEU A 9 17.33 10.33 -15.53
CA LEU A 9 18.72 10.02 -15.18
C LEU A 9 18.76 9.37 -13.79
N PRO A 10 19.35 8.17 -13.63
CA PRO A 10 19.32 7.44 -12.37
C PRO A 10 19.88 8.22 -11.18
N GLU A 11 20.91 9.04 -11.39
CA GLU A 11 21.53 9.88 -10.35
C GLU A 11 20.60 10.99 -9.81
N ASN A 12 19.53 11.30 -10.54
CA ASN A 12 18.52 12.28 -10.14
C ASN A 12 17.25 11.64 -9.56
N GLN A 13 17.15 10.30 -9.59
CA GLN A 13 16.02 9.58 -9.03
C GLN A 13 16.26 9.27 -7.55
N GLU A 14 15.19 9.32 -6.76
CA GLU A 14 15.22 8.73 -5.42
C GLU A 14 15.54 7.24 -5.51
N LYS A 15 16.22 6.70 -4.50
CA LYS A 15 16.47 5.26 -4.43
C LYS A 15 15.16 4.48 -4.48
N LEU A 16 15.18 3.30 -5.11
CA LEU A 16 14.01 2.48 -5.26
C LEU A 16 13.57 1.91 -3.91
N VAL A 17 12.46 2.41 -3.38
CA VAL A 17 11.71 1.72 -2.32
C VAL A 17 11.01 0.51 -2.90
N ILE A 18 11.30 -0.66 -2.32
CA ILE A 18 10.60 -1.91 -2.60
C ILE A 18 9.71 -2.21 -1.40
N GLN A 19 8.40 -2.11 -1.63
CA GLN A 19 7.38 -2.57 -0.68
C GLN A 19 7.09 -4.05 -0.93
N VAL A 20 7.02 -4.85 0.13
CA VAL A 20 6.65 -6.27 0.04
C VAL A 20 5.35 -6.55 0.79
N ALA A 21 4.44 -7.27 0.16
CA ALA A 21 3.23 -7.82 0.75
C ALA A 21 3.30 -9.37 0.76
N PRO A 22 4.00 -9.98 1.74
CA PRO A 22 4.36 -11.39 1.69
C PRO A 22 3.34 -12.32 2.35
N TYR A 23 2.15 -11.83 2.70
CA TYR A 23 1.19 -12.59 3.52
C TYR A 23 -0.08 -13.00 2.78
N GLY A 24 -0.53 -12.28 1.75
CA GLY A 24 -1.56 -12.71 0.79
C GLY A 24 -2.80 -13.40 1.36
N PRO A 25 -3.83 -12.66 1.80
CA PRO A 25 -5.00 -13.25 2.44
C PRO A 25 -5.86 -14.11 1.50
N GLN A 26 -5.75 -13.93 0.19
CA GLN A 26 -6.50 -14.71 -0.80
C GLN A 26 -5.95 -16.13 -1.00
N TRP A 27 -4.68 -16.36 -0.68
CA TRP A 27 -4.04 -17.66 -0.78
C TRP A 27 -4.09 -18.38 0.56
N LEU A 28 -4.38 -19.68 0.50
CA LEU A 28 -4.26 -20.60 1.62
C LEU A 28 -2.88 -21.27 1.60
N PRO A 29 -2.38 -21.77 2.73
CA PRO A 29 -1.06 -22.39 2.79
C PRO A 29 -0.83 -23.50 1.75
N GLY A 30 -1.88 -24.25 1.39
CA GLY A 30 -1.81 -25.28 0.35
C GLY A 30 -1.52 -24.77 -1.06
N ASP A 31 -1.76 -23.48 -1.34
CA ASP A 31 -1.57 -22.88 -2.66
C ASP A 31 -0.10 -22.60 -2.97
N PHE A 32 0.71 -22.35 -1.95
CA PHE A 32 2.16 -22.18 -2.07
C PHE A 32 2.86 -22.48 -0.72
N PRO A 33 2.95 -23.76 -0.31
CA PRO A 33 3.44 -24.14 1.01
C PRO A 33 4.88 -23.68 1.30
N GLU A 34 5.69 -23.53 0.26
CA GLU A 34 7.07 -23.08 0.38
C GLU A 34 7.20 -21.58 0.72
N ASP A 35 6.15 -20.77 0.50
CA ASP A 35 6.22 -19.32 0.68
C ASP A 35 5.16 -18.71 1.60
N ILE A 36 4.06 -19.42 1.89
CA ILE A 36 2.98 -18.92 2.76
C ILE A 36 3.25 -19.34 4.21
N PRO A 37 3.73 -18.42 5.09
CA PRO A 37 4.02 -18.75 6.48
C PRO A 37 2.73 -18.88 7.30
N VAL A 38 2.71 -19.79 8.28
CA VAL A 38 1.56 -20.00 9.17
C VAL A 38 1.88 -19.66 10.61
N SER A 39 2.94 -20.22 11.19
CA SER A 39 3.31 -19.90 12.57
C SER A 39 3.82 -18.46 12.70
N MET A 40 3.65 -17.85 13.88
CA MET A 40 4.20 -16.51 14.15
C MET A 40 5.71 -16.44 13.87
N GLN A 41 6.45 -17.50 14.18
CA GLN A 41 7.89 -17.57 13.92
C GLN A 41 8.20 -17.53 12.42
N GLU A 42 7.49 -18.33 11.61
CA GLU A 42 7.66 -18.32 10.14
C GLU A 42 7.22 -16.98 9.54
N GLN A 43 6.15 -16.37 10.06
CA GLN A 43 5.67 -15.08 9.59
C GLN A 43 6.70 -13.97 9.84
N VAL A 44 7.35 -13.97 11.00
CA VAL A 44 8.46 -13.04 11.31
C VAL A 44 9.69 -13.34 10.46
N GLN A 45 10.07 -14.61 10.32
CA GLN A 45 11.20 -15.00 9.48
C GLN A 45 11.00 -14.58 8.03
N LYS A 46 9.77 -14.70 7.51
CA LYS A 46 9.40 -14.23 6.18
C LYS A 46 9.66 -12.72 6.00
N ALA A 47 9.34 -11.90 7.01
CA ALA A 47 9.66 -10.47 6.97
C ALA A 47 11.18 -10.22 6.97
N VAL A 48 11.94 -10.97 7.78
CA VAL A 48 13.41 -10.90 7.83
C VAL A 48 14.03 -11.26 6.48
N ASP A 49 13.58 -12.34 5.85
CA ASP A 49 14.10 -12.78 4.56
C ASP A 49 13.81 -11.75 3.46
N CYS A 50 12.60 -11.18 3.46
CA CYS A 50 12.24 -10.10 2.54
C CYS A 50 13.08 -8.82 2.79
N TYR A 51 13.32 -8.45 4.05
CA TYR A 51 14.18 -7.32 4.40
C TYR A 51 15.61 -7.52 3.88
N ASN A 52 16.19 -8.70 4.13
CA ASN A 52 17.53 -9.05 3.67
C ASN A 52 17.64 -9.10 2.13
N ALA A 53 16.56 -9.41 1.43
CA ALA A 53 16.50 -9.42 -0.02
C ALA A 53 16.46 -8.01 -0.65
N GLY A 54 16.18 -6.96 0.14
CA GLY A 54 16.17 -5.56 -0.31
C GLY A 54 14.82 -4.85 -0.14
N ALA A 55 13.81 -5.46 0.49
CA ALA A 55 12.58 -4.75 0.81
C ALA A 55 12.78 -3.81 2.00
N SER A 56 12.34 -2.56 1.88
CA SER A 56 12.46 -1.55 2.94
C SER A 56 11.13 -1.22 3.61
N VAL A 57 10.01 -1.69 3.04
CA VAL A 57 8.66 -1.51 3.57
C VAL A 57 7.92 -2.84 3.56
N LEU A 58 7.38 -3.25 4.71
CA LEU A 58 6.54 -4.43 4.87
C LEU A 58 5.06 -4.04 4.91
N HIS A 59 4.27 -4.58 3.99
CA HIS A 59 2.82 -4.64 4.11
C HIS A 59 2.42 -5.86 4.94
N LEU A 60 1.81 -5.61 6.08
CA LEU A 60 1.61 -6.59 7.15
C LEU A 60 0.15 -7.02 7.23
N HIS A 61 -0.03 -8.33 7.10
CA HIS A 61 -1.18 -9.09 7.57
C HIS A 61 -0.69 -10.17 8.52
N CYS A 62 -1.59 -10.72 9.33
CA CYS A 62 -1.30 -11.86 10.20
C CYS A 62 -2.15 -13.06 9.78
N ARG A 63 -1.62 -14.26 10.01
CA ARG A 63 -2.30 -15.54 9.74
C ARG A 63 -2.44 -16.35 11.03
N GLU A 64 -3.60 -16.95 11.22
CA GLU A 64 -3.90 -17.88 12.32
C GLU A 64 -3.29 -19.27 12.07
N ALA A 65 -3.29 -20.12 13.10
CA ALA A 65 -2.70 -21.47 13.01
C ALA A 65 -3.43 -22.40 12.03
N ASP A 66 -4.70 -22.12 11.71
CA ASP A 66 -5.47 -22.83 10.68
C ASP A 66 -5.16 -22.35 9.25
N GLY A 67 -4.27 -21.36 9.12
CA GLY A 67 -3.89 -20.77 7.85
C GLY A 67 -4.81 -19.63 7.39
N GLN A 68 -5.83 -19.22 8.15
CA GLN A 68 -6.72 -18.12 7.76
C GLN A 68 -6.17 -16.76 8.19
N GLY A 69 -6.61 -15.67 7.53
CA GLY A 69 -6.25 -14.32 7.95
C GLY A 69 -6.75 -13.98 9.37
N SER A 70 -5.86 -13.46 10.21
CA SER A 70 -6.19 -13.06 11.58
C SER A 70 -6.94 -11.73 11.63
N LYS A 71 -7.84 -11.60 12.61
CA LYS A 71 -8.55 -10.37 12.98
C LYS A 71 -8.32 -10.00 14.44
N ARG A 72 -7.26 -10.52 15.07
CA ARG A 72 -6.94 -10.31 16.48
C ARG A 72 -5.93 -9.18 16.65
N ILE A 73 -6.29 -8.11 17.36
CA ILE A 73 -5.38 -6.99 17.58
C ILE A 73 -4.14 -7.45 18.36
N SER A 74 -4.29 -8.43 19.26
CA SER A 74 -3.18 -9.02 20.01
C SER A 74 -2.12 -9.63 19.10
N MET A 75 -2.55 -10.31 18.03
CA MET A 75 -1.66 -10.96 17.06
C MET A 75 -0.88 -9.93 16.24
N PHE A 76 -1.54 -8.84 15.82
CA PHE A 76 -0.86 -7.75 15.10
C PHE A 76 0.13 -7.02 16.00
N ASN A 77 -0.22 -6.76 17.27
CA ASN A 77 0.69 -6.15 18.23
C ASN A 77 1.94 -7.01 18.45
N GLU A 78 1.76 -8.32 18.64
CA GLU A 78 2.88 -9.26 18.77
C GLU A 78 3.76 -9.29 17.52
N MET A 79 3.14 -9.33 16.35
CA MET A 79 3.83 -9.37 15.06
C MET A 79 4.66 -8.09 14.81
N VAL A 80 4.07 -6.92 15.07
CA VAL A 80 4.76 -5.62 14.97
C VAL A 80 5.95 -5.56 15.93
N ASP A 81 5.78 -5.98 17.19
CA ASP A 81 6.85 -5.99 18.20
C ASP A 81 8.04 -6.88 17.78
N ARG A 82 7.74 -8.10 17.34
CA ARG A 82 8.74 -9.06 16.87
C ARG A 82 9.48 -8.56 15.63
N ILE A 83 8.78 -7.97 14.66
CA ILE A 83 9.43 -7.41 13.46
C ILE A 83 10.28 -6.20 13.80
N ARG A 84 9.82 -5.28 14.65
CA ARG A 84 10.65 -4.14 15.09
C ARG A 84 11.93 -4.59 15.79
N THR A 85 11.89 -5.74 16.47
CA THR A 85 13.09 -6.34 17.08
C THR A 85 14.02 -6.96 16.03
N ALA A 86 13.46 -7.69 15.06
CA ALA A 86 14.25 -8.43 14.06
C ALA A 86 14.80 -7.54 12.92
N CYS A 87 14.02 -6.54 12.50
CA CYS A 87 14.30 -5.63 11.39
C CYS A 87 14.01 -4.18 11.81
N PRO A 88 14.83 -3.56 12.69
CA PRO A 88 14.51 -2.28 13.33
C PRO A 88 14.34 -1.10 12.37
N ASP A 89 14.97 -1.16 11.18
CA ASP A 89 14.88 -0.10 10.17
C ASP A 89 13.80 -0.36 9.10
N MET A 90 13.18 -1.54 9.09
CA MET A 90 12.12 -1.85 8.12
C MET A 90 10.84 -1.08 8.49
N LEU A 91 10.28 -0.33 7.54
CA LEU A 91 9.01 0.34 7.77
C LEU A 91 7.88 -0.68 7.79
N ILE A 92 6.99 -0.56 8.77
CA ILE A 92 5.83 -1.45 8.92
C ILE A 92 4.56 -0.69 8.53
N GLN A 93 3.90 -1.19 7.48
CA GLN A 93 2.59 -0.74 7.03
C GLN A 93 1.56 -1.83 7.28
N VAL A 94 0.53 -1.55 8.07
CA VAL A 94 -0.55 -2.53 8.32
C VAL A 94 -1.69 -2.33 7.31
N GLY A 95 -2.21 -3.44 6.79
CA GLY A 95 -3.32 -3.46 5.84
C GLY A 95 -4.62 -2.84 6.39
N GLY A 96 -5.21 -1.94 5.60
CA GLY A 96 -6.35 -1.09 6.01
C GLY A 96 -7.72 -1.72 5.86
N SER A 97 -7.81 -2.83 5.12
CA SER A 97 -9.04 -3.60 4.91
C SER A 97 -9.38 -4.53 6.08
N ILE A 98 -8.52 -4.61 7.11
CA ILE A 98 -8.67 -5.51 8.25
C ILE A 98 -9.65 -4.92 9.26
N SER A 99 -10.80 -5.58 9.41
CA SER A 99 -11.71 -5.37 10.54
C SER A 99 -11.31 -6.26 11.71
N PHE A 100 -10.91 -5.67 12.84
CA PHE A 100 -10.62 -6.44 14.05
C PHE A 100 -11.90 -6.96 14.71
N ALA A 101 -11.78 -8.10 15.40
CA ALA A 101 -12.85 -8.74 16.16
C ALA A 101 -12.53 -8.75 17.67
N PRO A 102 -13.55 -8.68 18.55
CA PRO A 102 -13.35 -8.85 19.98
C PRO A 102 -12.73 -10.21 20.32
N GLU A 103 -11.89 -10.24 21.34
CA GLU A 103 -11.21 -11.45 21.81
C GLU A 103 -11.83 -11.88 23.17
N GLY A 104 -12.44 -13.08 23.23
CA GLY A 104 -12.99 -13.69 24.46
C GLY A 104 -14.51 -13.54 24.69
N GLU A 105 -15.08 -14.36 25.59
CA GLU A 105 -16.49 -14.25 26.01
C GLU A 105 -16.72 -13.00 26.87
N GLY A 106 -17.71 -12.18 26.52
CA GLY A 106 -18.06 -10.97 27.28
C GLY A 106 -17.25 -9.71 26.93
N ALA A 107 -16.32 -9.81 25.97
CA ALA A 107 -15.80 -8.63 25.27
C ALA A 107 -16.90 -8.10 24.35
N GLU A 108 -17.92 -7.44 24.90
CA GLU A 108 -18.80 -6.61 24.10
C GLU A 108 -17.90 -5.71 23.26
N ALA A 109 -18.09 -5.74 21.94
CA ALA A 109 -17.39 -4.84 21.05
C ALA A 109 -17.68 -3.43 21.58
N LYS A 110 -16.66 -2.80 22.19
CA LYS A 110 -16.69 -1.41 22.71
C LYS A 110 -17.19 -0.40 21.66
N TRP A 111 -17.32 -0.87 20.42
CA TRP A 111 -17.50 -0.15 19.17
C TRP A 111 -18.62 -0.76 18.31
N LEU A 112 -19.68 -1.35 18.88
CA LEU A 112 -20.83 -1.84 18.08
C LEU A 112 -21.45 -0.75 17.17
N SER A 113 -21.17 0.54 17.42
CA SER A 113 -21.58 1.69 16.59
C SER A 113 -20.51 2.23 15.62
N ASP A 114 -19.25 1.80 15.78
CA ASP A 114 -18.07 2.34 15.10
C ASP A 114 -17.40 1.27 14.24
N ASP A 115 -16.88 1.67 13.08
CA ASP A 115 -16.18 0.76 12.18
C ASP A 115 -14.91 0.21 12.85
N THR A 116 -14.83 -1.12 13.08
CA THR A 116 -13.71 -1.72 13.82
C THR A 116 -12.36 -1.58 13.13
N ARG A 117 -12.33 -1.21 11.84
CA ARG A 117 -11.10 -0.85 11.13
C ARG A 117 -10.41 0.37 11.76
N HIS A 118 -11.13 1.23 12.47
CA HIS A 118 -10.53 2.33 13.22
C HIS A 118 -9.55 1.88 14.31
N MET A 119 -9.67 0.64 14.80
CA MET A 119 -8.74 0.07 15.78
C MET A 119 -7.31 -0.11 15.24
N LEU A 120 -7.08 0.03 13.93
CA LEU A 120 -5.73 0.12 13.37
C LEU A 120 -4.93 1.30 13.96
N ALA A 121 -5.60 2.36 14.43
CA ALA A 121 -4.96 3.47 15.12
C ALA A 121 -4.57 3.14 16.58
N ASP A 122 -5.08 2.05 17.13
CA ASP A 122 -4.87 1.63 18.53
C ASP A 122 -3.75 0.58 18.67
N LEU A 123 -3.10 0.20 17.56
CA LEU A 123 -2.00 -0.78 17.55
C LEU A 123 -0.83 -0.31 18.43
N SER A 124 -0.31 -1.23 19.22
CA SER A 124 0.77 -1.01 20.17
C SER A 124 1.68 -2.26 20.25
N PRO A 125 2.93 -2.21 19.76
CA PRO A 125 3.64 -1.01 19.27
C PRO A 125 3.00 -0.41 18.01
N LYS A 126 3.17 0.90 17.82
CA LYS A 126 2.59 1.61 16.67
C LYS A 126 3.29 1.16 15.38
N PRO A 127 2.55 0.87 14.30
CA PRO A 127 3.16 0.76 12.97
C PRO A 127 3.56 2.14 12.46
N ASP A 128 4.39 2.19 11.41
CA ASP A 128 4.77 3.46 10.78
C ASP A 128 3.66 3.97 9.87
N GLN A 129 2.95 3.04 9.22
CA GLN A 129 1.86 3.33 8.29
C GLN A 129 0.64 2.44 8.49
N VAL A 130 -0.51 2.95 8.08
CA VAL A 130 -1.73 2.17 7.86
C VAL A 130 -2.25 2.51 6.47
N THR A 131 -2.59 1.48 5.70
CA THR A 131 -3.28 1.64 4.43
C THR A 131 -4.66 2.28 4.64
N ILE A 132 -5.05 3.22 3.79
CA ILE A 132 -6.40 3.79 3.79
C ILE A 132 -6.99 3.79 2.38
N ALA A 133 -8.24 3.32 2.26
CA ALA A 133 -9.03 3.45 1.06
C ALA A 133 -9.87 4.73 1.10
N ILE A 134 -10.14 5.32 -0.06
CA ILE A 134 -10.92 6.56 -0.17
C ILE A 134 -12.03 6.36 -1.18
N ASN A 135 -13.27 6.62 -0.79
CA ASN A 135 -14.49 6.29 -1.53
C ASN A 135 -14.70 4.76 -1.66
N THR A 136 -15.94 4.31 -1.46
CA THR A 136 -16.30 2.91 -1.67
C THR A 136 -16.05 2.48 -3.11
N THR A 137 -15.37 1.35 -3.30
CA THR A 137 -15.15 0.75 -4.63
C THR A 137 -15.24 -0.77 -4.57
N GLN A 138 -15.51 -1.41 -5.71
CA GLN A 138 -15.39 -2.86 -5.84
C GLN A 138 -13.90 -3.24 -5.80
N MET A 139 -13.60 -4.39 -5.18
CA MET A 139 -12.27 -4.96 -5.07
C MET A 139 -12.28 -6.38 -5.63
N ASN A 140 -12.70 -6.51 -6.88
CA ASN A 140 -12.74 -7.79 -7.57
C ASN A 140 -11.35 -8.17 -8.07
N ILE A 141 -10.63 -8.95 -7.26
CA ILE A 141 -9.27 -9.41 -7.61
C ILE A 141 -9.25 -10.48 -8.70
N THR A 142 -10.40 -11.04 -9.08
CA THR A 142 -10.49 -12.11 -10.08
C THR A 142 -10.61 -11.60 -11.51
N GLU A 143 -10.91 -10.30 -11.70
CA GLU A 143 -11.22 -9.75 -13.03
C GLU A 143 -10.06 -9.87 -14.02
N LEU A 144 -8.83 -9.70 -13.54
CA LEU A 144 -7.62 -9.74 -14.36
C LEU A 144 -6.95 -11.12 -14.40
N MET A 145 -7.52 -12.12 -13.73
CA MET A 145 -7.01 -13.49 -13.77
C MET A 145 -7.38 -14.13 -15.11
N MET A 146 -6.41 -14.77 -15.76
CA MET A 146 -6.59 -15.43 -17.05
C MET A 146 -6.56 -16.95 -16.91
N ASP A 147 -6.92 -17.67 -17.97
CA ASP A 147 -6.85 -19.13 -18.00
C ASP A 147 -5.49 -19.65 -17.51
N GLY A 148 -5.52 -20.48 -16.48
CA GLY A 148 -4.36 -21.07 -15.83
C GLY A 148 -3.64 -20.20 -14.81
N ASP A 149 -4.16 -19.03 -14.45
CA ASP A 149 -3.67 -18.25 -13.30
C ASP A 149 -4.11 -18.83 -11.95
N VAL A 150 -5.18 -19.62 -11.93
CA VAL A 150 -5.76 -20.20 -10.71
C VAL A 150 -5.48 -21.70 -10.58
N ASP A 151 -4.85 -22.32 -11.59
CA ASP A 151 -4.63 -23.76 -11.64
C ASP A 151 -3.87 -24.26 -10.40
N GLY A 152 -4.44 -25.24 -9.70
CA GLY A 152 -3.85 -25.80 -8.49
C GLY A 152 -3.85 -24.84 -7.30
N THR A 153 -4.81 -23.91 -7.24
CA THR A 153 -5.03 -22.99 -6.11
C THR A 153 -6.47 -23.06 -5.60
N ILE A 154 -6.72 -22.52 -4.41
CA ILE A 154 -8.05 -22.40 -3.81
C ILE A 154 -9.04 -21.61 -4.69
N LEU A 155 -8.57 -20.76 -5.59
CA LEU A 155 -9.42 -19.99 -6.50
C LEU A 155 -10.07 -20.84 -7.60
N GLU A 156 -9.72 -22.12 -7.74
CA GLU A 156 -10.53 -23.06 -8.52
C GLU A 156 -11.88 -23.34 -7.86
N ASN A 157 -12.01 -23.16 -6.54
CA ASN A 157 -13.27 -23.31 -5.84
C ASN A 157 -14.23 -22.17 -6.24
N PRO A 158 -15.36 -22.46 -6.91
CA PRO A 158 -16.24 -21.42 -7.43
C PRO A 158 -16.84 -20.52 -6.36
N ALA A 159 -17.14 -21.06 -5.17
CA ALA A 159 -17.69 -20.26 -4.08
C ALA A 159 -16.65 -19.30 -3.50
N TYR A 160 -15.40 -19.77 -3.38
CA TYR A 160 -14.29 -18.94 -2.90
C TYR A 160 -13.92 -17.85 -3.91
N ALA A 161 -13.80 -18.20 -5.19
CA ALA A 161 -13.58 -17.23 -6.26
C ALA A 161 -14.72 -16.21 -6.35
N PHE A 162 -15.98 -16.64 -6.20
CA PHE A 162 -17.12 -15.74 -6.21
C PHE A 162 -17.07 -14.73 -5.05
N ALA A 163 -16.65 -15.15 -3.85
CA ALA A 163 -16.51 -14.24 -2.71
C ALA A 163 -15.51 -13.10 -3.00
N TYR A 164 -14.39 -13.42 -3.67
CA TYR A 164 -13.43 -12.41 -4.11
C TYR A 164 -13.92 -11.57 -5.30
N ARG A 165 -14.78 -12.13 -6.15
CA ARG A 165 -15.37 -11.43 -7.28
C ARG A 165 -16.41 -10.39 -6.86
N ASP A 166 -17.19 -10.68 -5.83
CA ASP A 166 -18.27 -9.81 -5.34
C ASP A 166 -17.82 -8.86 -4.21
N MET A 167 -16.53 -8.88 -3.87
CA MET A 167 -15.98 -8.08 -2.79
C MET A 167 -16.00 -6.58 -3.11
N TYR A 168 -16.39 -5.76 -2.14
CA TYR A 168 -16.25 -4.31 -2.17
C TYR A 168 -15.57 -3.80 -0.90
N LEU A 169 -14.85 -2.71 -1.04
CA LEU A 169 -14.21 -2.01 0.06
C LEU A 169 -15.01 -0.76 0.40
N GLU A 170 -15.85 -0.86 1.42
CA GLU A 170 -16.65 0.28 1.89
C GLU A 170 -15.74 1.35 2.51
N SER A 171 -15.72 2.56 1.95
CA SER A 171 -14.95 3.68 2.49
C SER A 171 -15.64 5.01 2.22
N GLY A 172 -16.81 5.19 2.84
CA GLY A 172 -17.55 6.45 2.78
C GLY A 172 -16.90 7.57 3.60
N PRO A 173 -17.35 8.83 3.43
CA PRO A 173 -16.81 9.98 4.17
C PRO A 173 -16.84 9.85 5.68
N LYS A 174 -17.88 9.22 6.24
CA LYS A 174 -17.95 8.94 7.68
C LYS A 174 -16.72 8.15 8.15
N PHE A 175 -16.32 7.14 7.38
CA PHE A 175 -15.18 6.28 7.71
C PHE A 175 -13.86 7.03 7.53
N TYR A 176 -13.52 7.47 6.32
CA TYR A 176 -12.16 7.98 6.09
C TYR A 176 -11.86 9.27 6.84
N LEU A 177 -12.83 10.14 7.12
CA LEU A 177 -12.61 11.36 7.91
C LEU A 177 -12.25 11.03 9.36
N GLU A 178 -13.03 10.15 9.98
CA GLU A 178 -12.76 9.70 11.35
C GLU A 178 -11.45 8.92 11.42
N HIS A 179 -11.18 8.06 10.43
CA HIS A 179 -9.96 7.27 10.41
C HIS A 179 -8.70 8.14 10.27
N LEU A 180 -8.70 9.10 9.34
CA LEU A 180 -7.58 10.03 9.16
C LEU A 180 -7.30 10.84 10.43
N LYS A 181 -8.36 11.29 11.12
CA LYS A 181 -8.22 11.98 12.41
C LYS A 181 -7.56 11.08 13.46
N ARG A 182 -8.03 9.84 13.62
CA ARG A 182 -7.44 8.88 14.58
C ARG A 182 -5.99 8.55 14.25
N LEU A 183 -5.67 8.32 12.97
CA LEU A 183 -4.29 8.07 12.52
C LEU A 183 -3.37 9.27 12.81
N ARG A 184 -3.84 10.50 12.55
CA ARG A 184 -3.10 11.72 12.91
C ARG A 184 -2.86 11.81 14.42
N ASP A 185 -3.89 11.62 15.23
CA ASP A 185 -3.78 11.71 16.69
C ASP A 185 -2.85 10.60 17.23
N ALA A 186 -2.83 9.43 16.59
CA ALA A 186 -1.91 8.33 16.87
C ALA A 186 -0.49 8.53 16.30
N GLN A 187 -0.27 9.53 15.44
CA GLN A 187 0.98 9.76 14.71
C GLN A 187 1.36 8.60 13.76
N ILE A 188 0.37 7.96 13.15
CA ILE A 188 0.52 6.89 12.16
C ILE A 188 0.25 7.48 10.78
N GLN A 189 1.16 7.30 9.83
CA GLN A 189 1.01 7.89 8.50
C GLN A 189 -0.01 7.09 7.66
N PRO A 190 -1.01 7.73 7.04
CA PRO A 190 -1.87 7.06 6.08
C PRO A 190 -1.12 6.81 4.77
N HIS A 191 -1.21 5.59 4.25
CA HIS A 191 -0.79 5.24 2.89
C HIS A 191 -2.04 5.05 2.03
N PHE A 192 -2.29 5.98 1.10
CA PHE A 192 -3.52 6.03 0.33
C PHE A 192 -3.50 5.02 -0.81
N MET A 193 -4.38 4.02 -0.74
CA MET A 193 -4.59 3.04 -1.82
C MET A 193 -5.66 3.56 -2.75
N LEU A 194 -5.24 3.98 -3.94
CA LEU A 194 -6.11 4.66 -4.89
C LEU A 194 -6.28 3.80 -6.14
N ALA A 195 -7.50 3.30 -6.29
CA ALA A 195 -7.97 2.50 -7.41
C ALA A 195 -8.04 3.32 -8.71
N HIS A 196 -8.31 4.62 -8.65
CA HIS A 196 -8.42 5.47 -9.84
C HIS A 196 -8.37 6.96 -9.51
N ILE A 197 -8.27 7.80 -10.54
CA ILE A 197 -8.05 9.24 -10.41
C ILE A 197 -9.13 9.97 -9.59
N ALA A 198 -10.39 9.54 -9.66
CA ALA A 198 -11.46 10.19 -8.89
C ALA A 198 -11.27 10.05 -7.36
N GLN A 199 -10.64 8.98 -6.87
CA GLN A 199 -10.30 8.85 -5.45
C GLN A 199 -9.14 9.79 -5.09
N PHE A 200 -8.16 9.94 -5.99
CA PHE A 200 -7.09 10.93 -5.83
C PHE A 200 -7.64 12.35 -5.71
N GLU A 201 -8.62 12.74 -6.54
CA GLU A 201 -9.26 14.05 -6.41
C GLU A 201 -9.98 14.23 -5.06
N THR A 202 -10.54 13.17 -4.47
CA THR A 202 -11.08 13.24 -3.10
C THR A 202 -9.94 13.56 -2.12
N VAL A 203 -8.79 12.88 -2.22
CA VAL A 203 -7.63 13.16 -1.36
C VAL A 203 -7.15 14.61 -1.51
N GLU A 204 -7.07 15.13 -2.74
CA GLU A 204 -6.74 16.54 -2.96
C GLU A 204 -7.73 17.48 -2.26
N ARG A 205 -9.03 17.18 -2.30
CA ARG A 205 -10.06 17.97 -1.59
C ARG A 205 -9.89 17.88 -0.07
N LEU A 206 -9.48 16.73 0.47
CA LEU A 206 -9.18 16.57 1.89
C LEU A 206 -8.00 17.44 2.31
N ILE A 207 -6.92 17.45 1.52
CA ILE A 207 -5.75 18.31 1.75
C ILE A 207 -6.16 19.78 1.75
N ARG A 208 -6.89 20.21 0.70
CA ARG A 208 -7.31 21.61 0.55
C ARG A 208 -8.19 22.12 1.68
N LYS A 209 -8.99 21.23 2.27
CA LYS A 209 -9.85 21.53 3.43
C LYS A 209 -9.11 21.47 4.77
N GLY A 210 -7.87 20.98 4.80
CA GLY A 210 -7.12 20.75 6.03
C GLY A 210 -7.53 19.50 6.81
N GLU A 211 -8.31 18.61 6.19
CA GLU A 211 -8.70 17.31 6.79
C GLU A 211 -7.52 16.32 6.77
N TYR A 212 -6.62 16.47 5.81
CA TYR A 212 -5.33 15.79 5.77
C TYR A 212 -4.19 16.80 5.63
N MET A 213 -3.23 16.79 6.56
CA MET A 213 -2.11 17.73 6.60
C MET A 213 -0.80 17.00 6.86
N GLY A 214 -0.39 16.14 5.93
CA GLY A 214 0.83 15.34 6.03
C GLY A 214 1.45 15.03 4.66
N PRO A 215 2.59 14.32 4.63
CA PRO A 215 3.21 13.83 3.39
C PRO A 215 2.25 12.95 2.60
N LEU A 216 2.25 13.05 1.27
CA LEU A 216 1.30 12.32 0.44
C LEU A 216 1.94 11.03 -0.08
N ILE A 217 1.63 9.91 0.57
CA ILE A 217 2.12 8.58 0.18
C ILE A 217 0.99 7.81 -0.49
N LEU A 218 1.19 7.48 -1.76
CA LEU A 218 0.17 6.94 -2.65
C LEU A 218 0.58 5.57 -3.15
N ASN A 219 -0.42 4.72 -3.28
CA ASN A 219 -0.33 3.49 -4.01
C ASN A 219 -1.35 3.52 -5.16
N TYR A 220 -0.88 3.38 -6.40
CA TYR A 220 -1.75 3.23 -7.56
C TYR A 220 -2.12 1.75 -7.71
N VAL A 221 -3.39 1.44 -7.53
CA VAL A 221 -3.91 0.08 -7.47
C VAL A 221 -4.49 -0.32 -8.82
N ALA A 222 -3.73 -1.10 -9.59
CA ALA A 222 -4.07 -1.57 -10.93
C ALA A 222 -4.44 -3.07 -10.93
N ILE A 223 -5.49 -3.41 -10.17
CA ILE A 223 -5.96 -4.80 -9.98
C ILE A 223 -7.26 -5.12 -10.74
N GLY A 224 -7.80 -4.14 -11.49
CA GLY A 224 -9.11 -4.23 -12.13
C GLY A 224 -10.25 -4.29 -11.12
N GLY A 225 -11.43 -4.69 -11.58
CA GLY A 225 -12.52 -5.11 -10.72
C GLY A 225 -13.13 -3.99 -9.87
N GLY A 226 -13.19 -2.78 -10.42
CA GLY A 226 -13.53 -1.53 -9.71
C GLY A 226 -12.31 -0.63 -9.48
N ALA A 227 -11.10 -1.17 -9.60
CA ALA A 227 -9.86 -0.43 -9.67
C ALA A 227 -9.39 -0.21 -11.12
N SER A 228 -8.25 0.47 -11.28
CA SER A 228 -7.65 0.69 -12.60
C SER A 228 -7.28 -0.64 -13.25
N GLY A 229 -7.40 -0.69 -14.57
CA GLY A 229 -6.99 -1.85 -15.36
C GLY A 229 -5.48 -1.85 -15.66
N THR A 230 -5.10 -2.67 -16.64
CA THR A 230 -3.69 -2.90 -17.00
C THR A 230 -3.19 -2.03 -18.16
N HIS A 231 -3.96 -1.02 -18.58
CA HIS A 231 -3.55 -0.18 -19.70
C HIS A 231 -2.47 0.83 -19.25
N PRO A 232 -1.25 0.82 -19.83
CA PRO A 232 -0.15 1.69 -19.35
C PRO A 232 -0.44 3.19 -19.41
N ALA A 233 -1.30 3.64 -20.33
CA ALA A 233 -1.68 5.05 -20.38
C ALA A 233 -2.41 5.53 -19.12
N ASP A 234 -3.13 4.65 -18.43
CA ASP A 234 -3.84 5.01 -17.20
C ASP A 234 -2.84 5.25 -16.06
N LEU A 235 -1.81 4.40 -15.96
CA LEU A 235 -0.68 4.58 -15.05
C LEU A 235 0.05 5.89 -15.33
N ILE A 236 0.38 6.17 -16.60
CA ILE A 236 1.07 7.39 -17.00
C ILE A 236 0.22 8.62 -16.66
N GLU A 237 -1.08 8.60 -16.94
CA GLU A 237 -1.97 9.69 -16.59
C GLU A 237 -2.06 9.86 -15.07
N PHE A 238 -2.19 8.79 -14.30
CA PHE A 238 -2.20 8.88 -12.84
C PHE A 238 -0.90 9.51 -12.31
N ALA A 239 0.26 9.01 -12.75
CA ALA A 239 1.57 9.56 -12.38
C ALA A 239 1.70 11.04 -12.77
N ARG A 240 1.20 11.44 -13.95
CA ARG A 240 1.17 12.84 -14.40
C ARG A 240 0.37 13.72 -13.45
N ARG A 241 -0.73 13.22 -12.88
CA ARG A 241 -1.63 13.94 -11.98
C ARG A 241 -1.13 14.05 -10.54
N VAL A 242 -0.29 13.13 -10.08
CA VAL A 242 0.30 13.14 -8.73
C VAL A 242 1.22 14.37 -8.56
N PRO A 243 1.20 15.11 -7.43
CA PRO A 243 2.06 16.27 -7.26
C PRO A 243 3.52 15.86 -6.96
N ASP A 244 4.49 16.70 -7.30
CA ASP A 244 5.92 16.33 -7.26
C ASP A 244 6.44 15.99 -5.86
N GLY A 245 5.87 16.59 -4.80
CA GLY A 245 6.24 16.29 -3.42
C GLY A 245 5.60 15.03 -2.84
N ALA A 246 4.83 14.28 -3.62
CA ALA A 246 4.23 13.01 -3.22
C ALA A 246 5.12 11.82 -3.59
N VAL A 247 4.84 10.70 -2.95
CA VAL A 247 5.48 9.41 -3.23
C VAL A 247 4.45 8.50 -3.89
N LEU A 248 4.81 7.88 -5.00
CA LEU A 248 3.93 6.98 -5.74
C LEU A 248 4.53 5.58 -5.86
N THR A 249 3.84 4.60 -5.28
CA THR A 249 4.13 3.17 -5.38
C THR A 249 3.11 2.50 -6.29
N ILE A 250 3.57 1.56 -7.13
CA ILE A 250 2.70 0.84 -8.05
C ILE A 250 2.37 -0.55 -7.50
N GLU A 251 1.08 -0.87 -7.51
CA GLU A 251 0.53 -2.19 -7.22
C GLU A 251 -0.29 -2.65 -8.39
N SER A 252 -0.11 -3.90 -8.76
CA SER A 252 -0.96 -4.61 -9.71
C SER A 252 -1.07 -6.05 -9.27
N ILE A 253 -1.75 -6.89 -10.03
CA ILE A 253 -2.04 -8.26 -9.61
C ILE A 253 -1.59 -9.30 -10.63
N MET A 254 -1.26 -10.49 -10.14
CA MET A 254 -0.85 -11.66 -10.90
C MET A 254 0.38 -11.36 -11.78
N ARG A 255 0.43 -11.96 -12.98
CA ARG A 255 1.54 -11.80 -13.91
C ARG A 255 1.72 -10.37 -14.43
N ASN A 256 0.84 -9.42 -14.08
CA ASN A 256 1.00 -8.00 -14.42
C ASN A 256 2.00 -7.28 -13.49
N VAL A 257 2.30 -7.83 -12.31
CA VAL A 257 3.22 -7.23 -11.32
C VAL A 257 4.56 -6.86 -11.93
N ILE A 258 5.20 -7.78 -12.65
CA ILE A 258 6.55 -7.53 -13.20
C ILE A 258 6.52 -6.47 -14.32
N PRO A 259 5.66 -6.57 -15.36
CA PRO A 259 5.56 -5.51 -16.37
C PRO A 259 5.26 -4.12 -15.80
N PHE A 260 4.30 -4.01 -14.88
CA PHE A 260 3.93 -2.72 -14.27
C PHE A 260 5.08 -2.16 -13.43
N ASN A 261 5.71 -2.98 -12.60
CA ASN A 261 6.84 -2.54 -11.78
C ASN A 261 8.06 -2.16 -12.63
N THR A 262 8.29 -2.81 -13.77
CA THR A 262 9.36 -2.42 -14.70
C THR A 262 9.09 -1.04 -15.30
N ILE A 263 7.85 -0.74 -15.69
CA ILE A 263 7.44 0.60 -16.14
C ILE A 263 7.62 1.61 -15.00
N ALA A 264 7.20 1.26 -13.78
CA ALA A 264 7.33 2.11 -12.60
C ALA A 264 8.79 2.49 -12.31
N ILE A 265 9.68 1.49 -12.31
CA ILE A 265 11.12 1.67 -12.11
C ILE A 265 11.70 2.61 -13.19
N ALA A 266 11.36 2.39 -14.46
CA ALA A 266 11.79 3.23 -15.57
C ALA A 266 11.30 4.69 -15.45
N LEU A 267 10.15 4.91 -14.82
CA LEU A 267 9.58 6.25 -14.56
C LEU A 267 10.08 6.89 -13.25
N GLY A 268 11.01 6.25 -12.53
CA GLY A 268 11.49 6.74 -11.23
C GLY A 268 10.52 6.52 -10.06
N LEU A 269 9.45 5.74 -10.26
CA LEU A 269 8.42 5.44 -9.25
C LEU A 269 8.84 4.26 -8.35
N HIS A 270 8.09 3.99 -7.29
CA HIS A 270 8.33 2.88 -6.37
C HIS A 270 7.45 1.66 -6.67
N VAL A 271 7.81 0.51 -6.12
CA VAL A 271 7.20 -0.77 -6.49
C VAL A 271 6.72 -1.55 -5.29
N ARG A 272 5.62 -2.29 -5.48
CA ARG A 272 5.10 -3.28 -4.55
C ARG A 272 5.15 -4.67 -5.18
N VAL A 273 5.61 -5.66 -4.43
CA VAL A 273 5.68 -7.09 -4.81
C VAL A 273 5.27 -7.99 -3.65
N GLY A 274 5.18 -9.29 -3.89
CA GLY A 274 4.94 -10.28 -2.86
C GLY A 274 3.78 -11.19 -3.20
N ILE A 275 3.65 -12.29 -2.46
CA ILE A 275 2.62 -13.29 -2.74
C ILE A 275 1.20 -12.79 -2.58
N GLU A 276 0.97 -11.68 -1.85
CA GLU A 276 -0.32 -11.01 -1.84
C GLU A 276 -0.73 -10.46 -3.20
N ASP A 277 0.22 -10.10 -4.04
CA ASP A 277 -0.11 -9.51 -5.34
C ASP A 277 0.05 -10.57 -6.44
N ASN A 278 1.01 -11.49 -6.27
CA ASN A 278 1.34 -12.47 -7.30
C ASN A 278 2.13 -13.66 -6.75
N ILE A 279 1.77 -14.88 -7.15
CA ILE A 279 2.54 -16.10 -6.84
C ILE A 279 3.30 -16.65 -8.05
N TRP A 280 3.26 -15.99 -9.21
CA TRP A 280 3.74 -16.53 -10.49
C TRP A 280 4.94 -15.77 -11.05
N ARG A 281 6.01 -16.47 -11.46
CA ARG A 281 7.06 -15.88 -12.32
C ARG A 281 6.57 -15.77 -13.76
N ARG A 282 6.08 -16.89 -14.27
CA ARG A 282 5.41 -17.07 -15.57
C ARG A 282 4.29 -18.09 -15.36
N LYS A 283 3.43 -18.27 -16.35
CA LYS A 283 2.32 -19.24 -16.25
C LYS A 283 2.83 -20.62 -15.81
N GLY A 284 2.31 -21.13 -14.70
CA GLY A 284 2.65 -22.44 -14.13
C GLY A 284 3.98 -22.51 -13.37
N GLU A 285 4.75 -21.43 -13.25
CA GLU A 285 5.98 -21.38 -12.44
C GLU A 285 5.80 -20.43 -11.26
N ARG A 286 5.79 -20.96 -10.03
CA ARG A 286 5.64 -20.15 -8.82
C ARG A 286 6.90 -19.33 -8.51
N MET A 287 6.72 -18.21 -7.80
CA MET A 287 7.80 -17.31 -7.39
C MET A 287 7.57 -16.76 -6.00
N THR A 288 8.53 -17.01 -5.10
CA THR A 288 8.50 -16.55 -3.71
C THR A 288 8.55 -15.02 -3.63
N SER A 289 8.04 -14.45 -2.53
CA SER A 289 8.16 -13.00 -2.26
C SER A 289 9.61 -12.53 -2.28
N VAL A 290 10.54 -13.34 -1.77
CA VAL A 290 11.99 -13.05 -1.76
C VAL A 290 12.51 -12.97 -3.19
N GLN A 291 12.22 -13.98 -4.02
CA GLN A 291 12.64 -13.97 -5.42
C GLN A 291 12.07 -12.78 -6.20
N GLN A 292 10.84 -12.36 -5.90
CA GLN A 292 10.21 -11.18 -6.51
C GLN A 292 10.94 -9.89 -6.12
N ILE A 293 11.35 -9.74 -4.85
CA ILE A 293 12.18 -8.61 -4.40
C ILE A 293 13.52 -8.62 -5.13
N GLU A 294 14.23 -9.75 -5.14
CA GLU A 294 15.51 -9.90 -5.85
C GLU A 294 15.37 -9.58 -7.34
N GLN A 295 14.22 -9.85 -7.95
CA GLN A 295 13.94 -9.46 -9.33
C GLN A 295 13.84 -7.95 -9.49
N MET A 296 13.20 -7.23 -8.56
CA MET A 296 13.14 -5.78 -8.59
C MET A 296 14.51 -5.15 -8.37
N VAL A 297 15.32 -5.70 -7.44
CA VAL A 297 16.71 -5.28 -7.22
C VAL A 297 17.51 -5.37 -8.51
N ARG A 298 17.51 -6.54 -9.17
CA ARG A 298 18.20 -6.73 -10.46
C ARG A 298 17.73 -5.75 -11.53
N ILE A 299 16.42 -5.54 -11.70
CA ILE A 299 15.90 -4.60 -12.70
C ILE A 299 16.35 -3.17 -12.40
N SER A 300 16.35 -2.76 -11.13
CA SER A 300 16.81 -1.44 -10.70
C SER A 300 18.30 -1.23 -10.98
N GLU A 301 19.12 -2.24 -10.68
CA GLU A 301 20.56 -2.23 -10.94
C GLU A 301 20.88 -2.13 -12.44
N GLU A 302 20.15 -2.86 -13.29
CA GLU A 302 20.32 -2.82 -14.76
C GLU A 302 20.06 -1.43 -15.35
N ILE A 303 19.20 -0.62 -14.72
CA ILE A 303 18.97 0.77 -15.14
C ILE A 303 19.82 1.79 -14.36
N GLY A 304 20.71 1.34 -13.47
CA GLY A 304 21.62 2.19 -12.70
C GLY A 304 21.00 2.91 -11.50
N ARG A 305 19.82 2.48 -11.03
CA ARG A 305 19.13 3.09 -9.88
C ARG A 305 19.36 2.27 -8.61
N ASP A 306 19.91 2.90 -7.58
CA ASP A 306 20.14 2.28 -6.27
C ASP A 306 18.83 1.88 -5.57
N VAL A 307 18.88 0.81 -4.76
CA VAL A 307 17.77 0.35 -3.92
C VAL A 307 17.82 1.02 -2.55
N ALA A 308 16.65 1.43 -2.04
CA ALA A 308 16.52 2.13 -0.76
C ALA A 308 16.64 1.15 0.43
N GLY A 309 17.49 1.48 1.40
CA GLY A 309 17.45 0.83 2.71
C GLY A 309 16.31 1.38 3.59
N GLY A 310 16.17 0.84 4.81
CA GLY A 310 15.14 1.29 5.76
C GLY A 310 15.22 2.79 6.11
N ALA A 311 16.43 3.31 6.35
CA ALA A 311 16.65 4.74 6.59
C ALA A 311 16.31 5.61 5.38
N ASP A 312 16.62 5.14 4.17
CA ASP A 312 16.25 5.82 2.91
C ASP A 312 14.72 5.87 2.79
N ALA A 313 14.04 4.73 2.97
CA ALA A 313 12.58 4.65 2.91
C ALA A 313 11.91 5.57 3.94
N LYS A 314 12.42 5.62 5.17
CA LYS A 314 11.92 6.54 6.22
C LYS A 314 12.00 8.00 5.78
N ARG A 315 13.10 8.39 5.12
CA ARG A 315 13.29 9.74 4.57
C ARG A 315 12.37 10.02 3.39
N ILE A 316 12.33 9.12 2.40
CA ILE A 316 11.52 9.25 1.18
C ILE A 316 10.04 9.36 1.56
N TYR A 317 9.56 8.48 2.44
CA TYR A 317 8.17 8.47 2.91
C TYR A 317 7.89 9.54 3.97
N GLN A 318 8.91 10.28 4.43
CA GLN A 318 8.77 11.37 5.39
C GLN A 318 8.06 10.94 6.68
N ILE A 319 8.38 9.74 7.19
CA ILE A 319 7.72 9.16 8.36
C ILE A 319 7.88 10.05 9.59
N GLY A 320 6.77 10.32 10.28
CA GLY A 320 6.72 11.16 11.48
C GLY A 320 6.49 12.65 11.21
N ASN A 321 6.41 13.08 9.95
CA ASN A 321 6.12 14.47 9.61
C ASN A 321 4.62 14.74 9.52
N TRP A 322 4.18 15.86 10.10
CA TRP A 322 2.84 16.42 9.97
C TRP A 322 2.95 17.94 9.80
N TYR A 323 2.06 18.52 9.00
CA TYR A 323 2.06 19.94 8.67
C TYR A 323 0.98 20.68 9.47
N GLN A 324 1.20 21.97 9.70
CA GLN A 324 0.37 22.79 10.58
C GLN A 324 -0.84 23.40 9.87
N SER A 325 -0.85 23.38 8.53
CA SER A 325 -1.94 23.97 7.75
C SER A 325 -2.11 23.32 6.37
N ALA A 326 -3.28 23.52 5.77
CA ALA A 326 -3.54 23.16 4.39
C ALA A 326 -2.56 23.85 3.42
N ASP A 327 -2.26 25.13 3.63
CA ASP A 327 -1.34 25.88 2.76
C ASP A 327 0.10 25.39 2.89
N GLU A 328 0.57 25.06 4.09
CA GLU A 328 1.87 24.41 4.27
C GLU A 328 1.92 23.06 3.54
N THR A 329 0.86 22.25 3.69
CA THR A 329 0.75 20.94 3.03
C THR A 329 0.80 21.08 1.51
N LEU A 330 -0.02 21.96 0.94
CA LEU A 330 -0.04 22.23 -0.50
C LEU A 330 1.34 22.68 -1.00
N ARG A 331 2.03 23.56 -0.26
CA ARG A 331 3.37 24.03 -0.62
C ARG A 331 4.40 22.92 -0.58
N LYS A 332 4.39 22.07 0.45
CA LYS A 332 5.30 20.92 0.59
C LYS A 332 5.10 19.87 -0.50
N LEU A 333 3.86 19.72 -0.97
CA LEU A 333 3.54 18.82 -2.07
C LEU A 333 3.85 19.43 -3.45
N GLY A 334 4.18 20.71 -3.56
CA GLY A 334 4.33 21.38 -4.85
C GLY A 334 2.99 21.66 -5.56
N MET A 335 1.89 21.68 -4.82
CA MET A 335 0.55 21.96 -5.33
C MET A 335 0.27 23.48 -5.35
N PRO A 336 -0.62 23.97 -6.23
CA PRO A 336 -1.03 25.37 -6.23
C PRO A 336 -1.87 25.71 -4.98
N PRO A 337 -1.77 26.96 -4.47
CA PRO A 337 -2.50 27.39 -3.29
C PRO A 337 -4.01 27.32 -3.47
N ASN A 338 -4.74 27.38 -2.36
CA ASN A 338 -6.17 27.60 -2.41
C ASN A 338 -6.51 28.98 -2.99
N ARG A 339 -7.59 29.04 -3.77
CA ARG A 339 -8.09 30.30 -4.33
C ARG A 339 -8.64 31.19 -3.21
N ARG A 340 -8.17 32.43 -3.14
CA ARG A 340 -8.70 33.44 -2.21
C ARG A 340 -10.03 33.99 -2.72
N THR A 341 -10.92 34.38 -1.80
CA THR A 341 -12.21 35.01 -2.14
C THR A 341 -11.98 36.23 -3.06
N GLY A 342 -12.66 36.25 -4.20
CA GLY A 342 -12.54 37.33 -5.20
C GLY A 342 -11.37 37.22 -6.17
N GLN A 343 -10.45 36.25 -6.00
CA GLN A 343 -9.33 36.03 -6.92
C GLN A 343 -9.80 35.43 -8.26
N ARG A 344 -9.43 36.08 -9.36
CA ARG A 344 -9.63 35.59 -10.74
C ARG A 344 -8.32 35.01 -11.29
N GLY A 345 -8.38 34.07 -12.23
CA GLY A 345 -7.20 33.41 -12.81
C GLY A 345 -6.66 32.25 -11.96
N ASN A 346 -5.49 31.70 -12.26
CA ASN A 346 -4.93 30.58 -11.48
C ASN A 346 -4.34 31.08 -10.15
N PRO A 347 -4.57 30.38 -9.03
CA PRO A 347 -3.94 30.73 -7.76
C PRO A 347 -2.44 30.41 -7.82
N MET A 348 -1.59 31.39 -7.52
CA MET A 348 -0.13 31.26 -7.50
C MET A 348 0.42 31.67 -6.14
N TRP A 349 1.49 31.01 -5.69
CA TRP A 349 2.10 31.26 -4.38
C TRP A 349 2.66 32.68 -4.21
N GLU A 350 3.11 33.31 -5.30
CA GLU A 350 3.61 34.70 -5.30
C GLU A 350 2.53 35.72 -4.90
N TYR A 351 1.25 35.33 -4.94
CA TYR A 351 0.10 36.15 -4.55
C TYR A 351 -0.68 35.57 -3.36
N ALA A 352 -0.14 34.53 -2.70
CA ALA A 352 -0.78 33.76 -1.62
C ALA A 352 -0.15 33.98 -0.25
#